data_AF-A0A5N6DJ66-F1
#
_entry.id   AF-A0A5N6DJ66-F1
#
_cell.length_a   1.000
_cell.length_b   1.000
_cell.length_c   1.000
_cell.angle_alpha   90.00
_cell.angle_beta   90.00
_cell.angle_gamma   90.00
#
_symmetry.space_group_name_H-M   'P 1'
#
loop_
_entity.id
_entity.type
_entity.pdbx_description
1 polymer ?
#
loop_
_entity_poly.entity_id
_entity_poly.type
_entity_poly.pdbx_seq_one_letter_code
_entity_poly.pdbx_strand_id
1 'polypeptide(L)'
;MDPVQIPHHRQFQYCFKIKFINNCGAVIRFPIPGAIMFPEEKVRTEVSIMQYVLEKTSNKIPTQVPSIVRWVETKESPSDLGPFIIMNYIHHMGNLGDLLEMPGRQGGQPPVLNPDLKSARLEALYGELAKIVLSLSTLTLSRIGSVAKNNNSTWEVLHRPLSYSMNEIVQLGTVPRLEIPTTTYGKPSTYFEALAELHLIHLISQRNEADISADDFRRKFVARFLL
;
A
#
# COMPACT_ATOMS: atom_id res chain seq x y z
N MET A 1 31.21 9.34 9.04
CA MET A 1 30.55 9.41 7.73
C MET A 1 29.07 9.39 8.00
N ASP A 2 28.40 10.50 7.72
CA ASP A 2 26.97 10.64 7.97
C ASP A 2 26.16 9.72 7.05
N PRO A 3 25.07 9.10 7.55
CA PRO A 3 24.21 8.27 6.72
C PRO A 3 23.62 9.12 5.59
N VAL A 4 23.88 8.72 4.35
CA VAL A 4 23.27 9.36 3.17
C VAL A 4 21.79 8.99 3.14
N GLN A 5 20.96 9.89 3.63
CA GLN A 5 19.51 9.76 3.69
C GLN A 5 18.92 10.29 2.38
N ILE A 6 18.57 9.40 1.45
CA ILE A 6 17.86 9.78 0.22
C ILE A 6 16.36 9.58 0.47
N PRO A 7 15.57 10.66 0.65
CA PRO A 7 14.13 10.53 0.80
C PRO A 7 13.52 10.16 -0.56
N HIS A 8 12.91 8.98 -0.61
CA HIS A 8 11.99 8.66 -1.71
C HIS A 8 10.57 8.86 -1.24
N HIS A 9 9.87 9.81 -1.86
CA HIS A 9 8.44 10.00 -1.66
C HIS A 9 7.69 8.92 -2.42
N ARG A 10 7.00 8.05 -1.69
CA ARG A 10 5.90 7.26 -2.23
C ARG A 10 4.60 7.84 -1.68
N GLN A 11 3.52 7.72 -2.42
CA GLN A 11 2.24 8.39 -2.15
C GLN A 11 1.70 8.24 -0.71
N PHE A 12 2.15 7.23 0.03
CA PHE A 12 1.67 6.87 1.36
C PHE A 12 2.76 6.73 2.43
N GLN A 13 4.03 6.90 2.08
CA GLN A 13 5.14 6.64 3.01
C GLN A 13 6.41 7.41 2.67
N TYR A 14 7.09 7.90 3.71
CA TYR A 14 8.47 8.35 3.63
C TYR A 14 9.39 7.14 3.77
N CYS A 15 10.31 6.96 2.82
CA CYS A 15 11.33 5.91 2.87
C CYS A 15 12.71 6.55 3.01
N PHE A 16 13.44 6.16 4.05
CA PHE A 16 14.81 6.57 4.29
C PHE A 16 15.73 5.36 4.15
N LYS A 17 16.67 5.44 3.21
CA LYS A 17 17.73 4.46 3.07
C LYS A 17 18.86 4.81 4.02
N ILE A 18 19.31 3.84 4.81
CA ILE A 18 20.47 3.93 5.69
C ILE A 18 21.53 2.98 5.16
N LYS A 19 22.76 3.48 5.02
CA LYS A 19 23.92 2.67 4.66
C LYS A 19 24.84 2.56 5.87
N PHE A 20 25.11 1.34 6.31
CA PHE A 20 26.03 1.06 7.40
C PHE A 20 27.46 0.90 6.90
N ILE A 21 28.43 1.04 7.82
CA ILE A 21 29.87 0.97 7.52
C ILE A 21 30.27 -0.40 6.93
N ASN A 22 29.59 -1.47 7.34
CA ASN A 22 29.77 -2.83 6.82
C ASN A 22 29.15 -3.06 5.43
N ASN A 23 28.78 -2.00 4.70
CA ASN A 23 28.06 -2.05 3.42
C ASN A 23 26.67 -2.71 3.48
N CYS A 24 26.14 -3.06 4.65
CA CYS A 24 24.73 -3.43 4.78
C CYS A 24 23.85 -2.18 4.60
N GLY A 25 22.68 -2.36 3.98
CA GLY A 25 21.68 -1.32 3.84
C GLY A 25 20.41 -1.67 4.61
N ALA A 26 19.79 -0.68 5.24
CA ALA A 26 18.44 -0.79 5.78
C ALA A 26 17.56 0.31 5.19
N VAL A 27 16.25 0.08 5.23
CA VAL A 27 15.24 1.07 4.90
C VAL A 27 14.35 1.26 6.11
N ILE A 28 14.15 2.52 6.49
CA ILE A 28 13.11 2.91 7.45
C ILE A 28 11.95 3.51 6.68
N ARG A 29 10.72 3.06 6.98
CA ARG A 29 9.48 3.54 6.38
C ARG A 29 8.57 4.14 7.44
N PHE A 30 8.09 5.35 7.19
CA PHE A 30 7.08 6.03 8.00
C PHE A 30 5.82 6.23 7.14
N PRO A 31 4.62 5.92 7.64
CA PRO A 31 3.38 6.44 7.06
C PRO A 31 3.44 7.97 7.01
N ILE A 32 2.94 8.56 5.93
CA ILE A 32 2.91 10.03 5.82
C ILE A 32 1.83 10.58 6.78
N PRO A 33 2.19 11.42 7.76
CA PRO A 33 1.23 12.04 8.66
C PRO A 33 0.22 12.89 7.87
N GLY A 34 -1.05 12.83 8.25
CA GLY A 34 -2.13 13.56 7.57
C GLY A 34 -2.58 12.97 6.23
N ALA A 35 -1.75 12.15 5.57
CA ALA A 35 -2.16 11.38 4.38
C ALA A 35 -2.68 9.98 4.75
N ILE A 36 -2.17 9.39 5.82
CA ILE A 36 -2.63 8.09 6.32
C ILE A 36 -3.49 8.30 7.56
N MET A 37 -4.76 7.92 7.46
CA MET A 37 -5.74 8.06 8.54
C MET A 37 -5.75 6.88 9.52
N PHE A 38 -5.08 5.78 9.17
CA PHE A 38 -4.95 4.59 10.03
C PHE A 38 -3.48 4.12 10.08
N PRO A 39 -2.56 4.93 10.64
CA PRO A 39 -1.12 4.67 10.53
C PRO A 39 -0.70 3.37 11.23
N GLU A 40 -1.25 3.08 12.41
CA GLU A 40 -0.98 1.85 13.16
C GLU A 40 -1.46 0.59 12.41
N GLU A 41 -2.73 0.61 11.98
CA GLU A 41 -3.30 -0.49 11.22
C GLU A 41 -2.54 -0.72 9.90
N LYS A 42 -2.14 0.36 9.22
CA LYS A 42 -1.32 0.28 8.01
C LYS A 42 0.01 -0.42 8.28
N VAL A 43 0.75 0.02 9.31
CA VAL A 43 2.07 -0.55 9.63
C VAL A 43 1.95 -2.02 9.99
N ARG A 44 1.01 -2.39 10.88
CA ARG A 44 0.78 -3.78 11.28
C ARG A 44 0.40 -4.66 10.08
N THR A 45 -0.47 -4.16 9.21
CA THR A 45 -0.93 -4.87 8.01
C THR A 45 0.21 -5.05 7.00
N GLU A 46 1.01 -4.02 6.76
CA GLU A 46 2.16 -4.07 5.84
C GLU A 46 3.21 -5.08 6.32
N VAL A 47 3.57 -5.05 7.60
CA VAL A 47 4.49 -6.02 8.20
C VAL A 47 3.96 -7.45 8.05
N SER A 48 2.69 -7.65 8.40
CA SER A 48 2.07 -8.98 8.39
C SER A 48 2.00 -9.57 6.99
N ILE A 49 1.59 -8.78 5.99
CA ILE A 49 1.52 -9.26 4.60
C ILE A 49 2.92 -9.51 4.02
N MET A 50 3.92 -8.68 4.34
CA MET A 50 5.30 -8.90 3.89
C MET A 50 5.85 -10.23 4.42
N GLN A 51 5.64 -10.50 5.71
CA GLN A 51 6.04 -11.77 6.32
C GLN A 51 5.25 -12.96 5.76
N TYR A 52 3.94 -12.80 5.54
CA TYR A 52 3.08 -13.84 4.95
C TYR A 52 3.53 -14.22 3.54
N VAL A 53 3.75 -13.23 2.67
CA VAL A 53 4.22 -13.46 1.29
C VAL A 53 5.58 -14.13 1.31
N LEU A 54 6.51 -13.66 2.15
CA LEU A 54 7.83 -14.27 2.27
C LEU A 54 7.73 -15.75 2.67
N GLU A 55 6.95 -16.07 3.70
CA GLU A 55 6.78 -17.45 4.20
C GLU A 55 6.09 -18.36 3.16
N LYS A 56 5.00 -17.90 2.53
CA LYS A 56 4.19 -18.74 1.64
C LYS A 56 4.75 -18.88 0.23
N THR A 57 5.50 -17.90 -0.26
CA THR A 57 6.07 -17.96 -1.61
C THR A 57 7.46 -18.59 -1.67
N SER A 58 8.15 -18.75 -0.52
CA SER A 58 9.51 -19.32 -0.44
C SER A 58 9.66 -20.69 -1.12
N ASN A 59 8.62 -21.53 -1.08
CA ASN A 59 8.67 -22.92 -1.56
C ASN A 59 8.19 -23.10 -3.02
N LYS A 60 7.68 -22.06 -3.68
CA LYS A 60 7.08 -22.17 -5.03
C LYS A 60 7.78 -21.27 -6.03
N ILE A 61 7.39 -19.99 -6.04
CA ILE A 61 7.94 -18.95 -6.91
C ILE A 61 8.42 -17.86 -5.97
N PRO A 62 9.72 -17.84 -5.58
CA PRO A 62 10.20 -16.93 -4.56
C PRO A 62 9.97 -15.47 -4.96
N THR A 63 9.09 -14.78 -4.24
CA THR A 63 8.93 -13.34 -4.39
C THR A 63 9.92 -12.68 -3.43
N GLN A 64 10.84 -11.88 -3.98
CA GLN A 64 11.78 -11.14 -3.14
C GLN A 64 11.05 -10.02 -2.40
N VAL A 65 10.82 -10.23 -1.11
CA VAL A 65 10.25 -9.25 -0.19
C VAL A 65 11.31 -8.87 0.85
N PRO A 66 11.51 -7.57 1.15
CA PRO A 66 12.42 -7.15 2.20
C PRO A 66 12.10 -7.81 3.55
N SER A 67 13.10 -8.40 4.19
CA SER A 67 12.92 -8.94 5.54
C SER A 67 12.74 -7.80 6.55
N ILE A 68 11.71 -7.91 7.38
CA ILE A 68 11.46 -6.97 8.47
C ILE A 68 12.47 -7.21 9.59
N VAL A 69 13.21 -6.16 9.96
CA VAL A 69 14.16 -6.18 11.08
C VAL A 69 13.45 -5.79 12.37
N ARG A 70 12.65 -4.73 12.32
CA ARG A 70 11.88 -4.21 13.45
C ARG A 70 10.71 -3.39 12.90
N TRP A 71 9.61 -3.34 13.63
CA TRP A 71 8.58 -2.34 13.45
C TRP A 71 8.10 -1.93 14.85
N VAL A 72 7.52 -0.74 14.96
CA VAL A 72 7.03 -0.21 16.24
C VAL A 72 5.74 0.55 16.03
N GLU A 73 4.91 0.55 17.07
CA GLU A 73 3.73 1.42 17.20
C GLU A 73 4.14 2.80 17.74
N THR A 74 3.27 3.80 17.64
CA THR A 74 3.54 5.18 18.09
C THR A 74 4.06 5.25 19.52
N LYS A 75 3.46 4.47 20.43
CA LYS A 75 3.83 4.46 21.86
C LYS A 75 5.26 4.02 22.13
N GLU A 76 5.83 3.24 21.23
CA GLU A 76 7.20 2.72 21.30
C GLU A 76 8.15 3.50 20.38
N SER A 77 7.61 4.46 19.62
CA SER A 77 8.39 5.29 18.71
C SER A 77 9.18 6.34 19.50
N PRO A 78 10.46 6.55 19.19
CA PRO A 78 11.22 7.63 19.80
C PRO A 78 10.55 8.96 19.48
N SER A 79 10.35 9.80 20.51
CA SER A 79 9.81 11.15 20.36
C SER A 79 8.42 11.23 19.71
N ASP A 80 7.58 10.21 19.88
CA ASP A 80 6.20 10.16 19.35
C ASP A 80 6.10 10.43 17.84
N LEU A 81 7.12 10.02 17.07
CA LEU A 81 7.20 10.21 15.61
C LEU A 81 6.14 9.41 14.83
N GLY A 82 5.39 8.53 15.50
CA GLY A 82 4.42 7.65 14.90
C GLY A 82 5.01 6.26 14.57
N PRO A 83 4.19 5.35 14.02
CA PRO A 83 4.63 4.00 13.78
C PRO A 83 5.56 3.93 12.57
N PHE A 84 6.51 2.99 12.58
CA PHE A 84 7.44 2.82 11.47
C PHE A 84 7.92 1.39 11.31
N ILE A 85 8.51 1.10 10.15
CA ILE A 85 9.06 -0.20 9.78
C ILE A 85 10.54 -0.04 9.42
N ILE A 86 11.40 -0.83 10.04
CA ILE A 86 12.80 -1.03 9.65
C ILE A 86 12.91 -2.39 8.95
N MET A 87 13.45 -2.39 7.74
CA MET A 87 13.62 -3.59 6.92
C MET A 87 14.97 -3.59 6.21
N ASN A 88 15.41 -4.76 5.77
CA ASN A 88 16.61 -4.89 4.96
C ASN A 88 16.46 -4.17 3.61
N TYR A 89 17.52 -3.52 3.14
CA TYR A 89 17.56 -3.00 1.78
C TYR A 89 17.91 -4.12 0.80
N ILE A 90 17.05 -4.35 -0.18
CA ILE A 90 17.37 -5.23 -1.31
C ILE A 90 18.13 -4.41 -2.34
N HIS A 91 19.38 -4.80 -2.60
CA HIS A 91 20.19 -4.15 -3.61
C HIS A 91 19.59 -4.35 -4.99
N HIS A 92 19.44 -3.25 -5.73
CA HIS A 92 18.94 -3.23 -7.09
C HIS A 92 19.62 -2.10 -7.86
N MET A 93 19.76 -2.27 -9.17
CA MET A 93 20.38 -1.27 -10.07
C MET A 93 19.42 -0.14 -10.45
N GLY A 94 18.11 -0.40 -10.39
CA GLY A 94 17.04 0.51 -10.74
C GLY A 94 15.70 -0.17 -10.55
N ASN A 95 14.61 0.57 -10.71
CA ASN A 95 13.25 0.05 -10.72
C ASN A 95 12.78 -0.21 -12.16
N LEU A 96 11.66 -0.91 -12.32
CA LEU A 96 11.13 -1.21 -13.65
C LEU A 96 10.78 0.05 -14.45
N GLY A 97 10.30 1.11 -13.79
CA GLY A 97 10.05 2.41 -14.42
C GLY A 97 11.33 2.95 -15.07
N ASP A 98 12.45 2.96 -14.35
CA ASP A 98 13.75 3.40 -14.88
C ASP A 98 14.17 2.59 -16.13
N LEU A 99 13.77 1.33 -16.22
CA LEU A 99 14.08 0.45 -17.36
C LEU A 99 13.16 0.66 -18.57
N LEU A 100 11.95 1.17 -18.33
CA LEU A 100 10.93 1.45 -19.35
C LEU A 100 10.98 2.91 -19.84
N GLU A 101 11.57 3.80 -19.05
CA GLU A 101 11.70 5.21 -19.38
C GLU A 101 12.68 5.47 -20.53
N MET A 102 12.40 6.55 -21.28
CA MET A 102 13.28 7.06 -22.32
C MET A 102 14.61 7.57 -21.72
N PRO A 103 15.78 7.14 -22.25
CA PRO A 103 17.07 7.57 -21.74
C PRO A 103 17.29 9.07 -21.98
N GLY A 104 18.06 9.70 -21.08
CA GLY A 104 18.45 11.12 -21.23
C GLY A 104 17.41 12.15 -20.76
N ARG A 105 16.34 11.71 -20.07
CA ARG A 105 15.34 12.59 -19.48
C ARG A 105 15.96 13.53 -18.44
N GLN A 106 15.66 14.83 -18.55
CA GLN A 106 15.98 15.81 -17.51
C GLN A 106 14.96 15.76 -16.37
N GLY A 107 15.41 16.04 -15.14
CA GLY A 107 14.53 16.10 -13.97
C GLY A 107 13.43 17.17 -14.13
N GLY A 108 12.19 16.83 -13.74
CA GLY A 108 11.00 17.68 -13.94
C GLY A 108 10.16 17.29 -15.17
N GLN A 109 10.75 16.52 -16.09
CA GLN A 109 10.07 15.60 -17.01
C GLN A 109 8.79 14.94 -16.47
N PRO A 110 7.64 14.77 -17.14
CA PRO A 110 6.84 13.57 -16.94
C PRO A 110 7.61 12.34 -17.44
N PRO A 111 7.48 11.15 -16.82
CA PRO A 111 8.08 9.94 -17.36
C PRO A 111 7.42 9.60 -18.70
N VAL A 112 8.24 9.32 -19.72
CA VAL A 112 7.79 8.93 -21.06
C VAL A 112 8.37 7.55 -21.36
N LEU A 113 7.51 6.65 -21.84
CA LEU A 113 7.92 5.32 -22.26
C LEU A 113 8.90 5.42 -23.44
N ASN A 114 9.96 4.63 -23.40
CA ASN A 114 10.92 4.53 -24.49
C ASN A 114 10.32 3.76 -25.68
N PRO A 115 10.00 4.40 -26.82
CA PRO A 115 9.45 3.70 -27.98
C PRO A 115 10.49 2.80 -28.67
N ASP A 116 11.79 3.09 -28.49
CA ASP A 116 12.90 2.34 -29.10
C ASP A 116 13.30 1.11 -28.27
N LEU A 117 12.54 0.79 -27.21
CA LEU A 117 12.81 -0.39 -26.40
C LEU A 117 12.58 -1.65 -27.23
N LYS A 118 13.64 -2.42 -27.47
CA LYS A 118 13.57 -3.68 -28.20
C LYS A 118 12.49 -4.59 -27.61
N SER A 119 11.64 -5.16 -28.48
CA SER A 119 10.55 -6.06 -28.07
C SER A 119 11.02 -7.20 -27.16
N ALA A 120 12.17 -7.82 -27.45
CA ALA A 120 12.73 -8.89 -26.61
C ALA A 120 13.06 -8.43 -25.17
N ARG A 121 13.46 -7.17 -24.99
CA ARG A 121 13.70 -6.61 -23.65
C ARG A 121 12.38 -6.35 -22.94
N LEU A 122 11.38 -5.84 -23.64
CA LEU A 122 10.03 -5.63 -23.09
C LEU A 122 9.42 -6.96 -22.62
N GLU A 123 9.48 -7.98 -23.47
CA GLU A 123 9.02 -9.34 -23.17
C GLU A 123 9.70 -9.92 -21.93
N ALA A 124 11.03 -9.78 -21.82
CA ALA A 124 11.75 -10.23 -20.63
C ALA A 124 11.29 -9.51 -19.35
N LEU A 125 11.10 -8.18 -19.39
CA LEU A 125 10.66 -7.39 -18.25
C LEU A 125 9.24 -7.77 -17.79
N TYR A 126 8.30 -7.88 -18.73
CA TYR A 126 6.94 -8.33 -18.42
C TYR A 126 6.89 -9.80 -18.01
N GLY A 127 7.80 -10.63 -18.53
CA GLY A 127 7.98 -12.01 -18.08
C GLY A 127 8.35 -12.10 -16.60
N GLU A 128 9.25 -11.26 -16.11
CA GLU A 128 9.58 -11.19 -14.67
C GLU A 128 8.40 -10.68 -13.83
N LEU A 129 7.67 -9.65 -14.30
CA LEU A 129 6.45 -9.20 -13.62
C LEU A 129 5.39 -10.31 -13.55
N ALA A 130 5.20 -11.05 -14.64
CA ALA A 130 4.23 -12.14 -14.72
C ALA A 130 4.56 -13.24 -13.69
N LYS A 131 5.85 -13.54 -13.45
CA LYS A 131 6.26 -14.47 -12.39
C LYS A 131 5.86 -13.99 -11.00
N ILE A 132 6.00 -12.70 -10.72
CA ILE A 132 5.59 -12.11 -9.43
C ILE A 132 4.07 -12.18 -9.28
N VAL A 133 3.32 -11.74 -10.30
CA VAL A 133 1.85 -11.81 -10.29
C VAL A 133 1.36 -13.24 -10.13
N LEU A 134 1.99 -14.20 -10.81
CA LEU A 134 1.70 -15.62 -10.68
C LEU A 134 2.01 -16.13 -9.28
N SER A 135 3.14 -15.74 -8.68
CA SER A 135 3.47 -16.12 -7.30
C SER A 135 2.40 -15.64 -6.32
N LEU A 136 2.01 -14.37 -6.43
CA LEU A 136 1.01 -13.75 -5.56
C LEU A 136 -0.39 -14.34 -5.77
N SER A 137 -0.76 -14.73 -7.00
CA SER A 137 -2.07 -15.33 -7.28
C SER A 137 -2.24 -16.73 -6.68
N THR A 138 -1.15 -17.42 -6.35
CA THR A 138 -1.23 -18.70 -5.62
C THR A 138 -1.58 -18.54 -4.14
N LEU A 139 -1.53 -17.32 -3.61
CA LEU A 139 -1.86 -17.04 -2.22
C LEU A 139 -3.38 -16.97 -2.08
N THR A 140 -3.93 -17.86 -1.26
CA THR A 140 -5.36 -17.91 -0.96
C THR A 140 -5.61 -17.52 0.48
N LEU A 141 -6.67 -16.75 0.70
CA LEU A 141 -7.17 -16.36 2.01
C LEU A 141 -8.64 -16.74 2.08
N SER A 142 -9.10 -17.17 3.25
CA SER A 142 -10.48 -17.63 3.44
C SER A 142 -11.51 -16.51 3.44
N ARG A 143 -11.07 -15.25 3.60
CA ARG A 143 -11.89 -14.05 3.78
C ARG A 143 -11.21 -12.84 3.16
N ILE A 144 -12.00 -11.81 2.89
CA ILE A 144 -11.50 -10.47 2.53
C ILE A 144 -11.20 -9.72 3.83
N GLY A 145 -9.94 -9.35 4.00
CA GLY A 145 -9.43 -8.63 5.15
C GLY A 145 -7.90 -8.61 5.18
N SER A 146 -7.35 -8.17 6.31
CA SER A 146 -5.92 -8.10 6.55
C SER A 146 -5.44 -9.32 7.35
N VAL A 147 -4.38 -9.95 6.86
CA VAL A 147 -3.81 -11.18 7.43
C VAL A 147 -2.91 -10.85 8.62
N ALA A 148 -2.90 -11.71 9.64
CA ALA A 148 -1.99 -11.67 10.77
C ALA A 148 -1.76 -13.08 11.33
N LYS A 149 -0.72 -13.25 12.16
CA LYS A 149 -0.52 -14.51 12.91
C LYS A 149 -1.44 -14.51 14.14
N ASN A 150 -2.18 -15.60 14.33
CA ASN A 150 -2.93 -15.83 15.56
C ASN A 150 -2.01 -16.35 16.69
N ASN A 151 -2.58 -16.62 17.86
CA ASN A 151 -1.84 -17.09 19.04
C ASN A 151 -1.05 -18.38 18.79
N ASN A 152 -1.48 -19.21 17.83
CA ASN A 152 -0.80 -20.45 17.45
C ASN A 152 0.24 -20.23 16.34
N SER A 153 0.61 -18.97 16.05
CA SER A 153 1.53 -18.58 14.96
C SER A 153 1.06 -19.02 13.56
N THR A 154 -0.24 -19.29 13.39
CA THR A 154 -0.83 -19.62 12.09
C THR A 154 -1.43 -18.39 11.43
N TRP A 155 -1.32 -18.31 10.12
CA TRP A 155 -1.81 -17.16 9.35
C TRP A 155 -3.33 -17.21 9.17
N GLU A 156 -3.99 -16.13 9.54
CA GLU A 156 -5.43 -15.98 9.46
C GLU A 156 -5.83 -14.54 9.13
N VAL A 157 -7.00 -14.34 8.55
CA VAL A 157 -7.57 -13.02 8.30
C VAL A 157 -8.26 -12.52 9.57
N LEU A 158 -7.55 -11.71 10.36
CA LEU A 158 -7.99 -11.28 11.69
C LEU A 158 -8.50 -9.83 11.73
N HIS A 159 -8.14 -9.02 10.74
CA HIS A 159 -8.44 -7.60 10.74
C HIS A 159 -9.18 -7.20 9.46
N ARG A 160 -9.89 -6.07 9.53
CA ARG A 160 -10.61 -5.49 8.39
C ARG A 160 -9.71 -5.26 7.17
N PRO A 161 -10.26 -5.24 5.95
CA PRO A 161 -9.53 -4.72 4.80
C PRO A 161 -9.25 -3.23 5.01
N LEU A 162 -8.04 -2.80 4.65
CA LEU A 162 -7.64 -1.39 4.67
C LEU A 162 -7.42 -0.92 3.23
N SER A 163 -8.48 -0.40 2.61
CA SER A 163 -8.43 0.04 1.21
C SER A 163 -8.01 1.50 1.08
N TYR A 164 -7.48 1.85 -0.09
CA TYR A 164 -7.17 3.24 -0.43
C TYR A 164 -8.42 4.14 -0.34
N SER A 165 -9.55 3.68 -0.87
CA SER A 165 -10.81 4.42 -0.83
C SER A 165 -11.28 4.71 0.60
N MET A 166 -11.15 3.74 1.51
CA MET A 166 -11.48 3.94 2.93
C MET A 166 -10.60 5.00 3.60
N ASN A 167 -9.33 5.10 3.21
CA ASN A 167 -8.46 6.16 3.71
C ASN A 167 -8.87 7.54 3.17
N GLU A 168 -9.12 7.63 1.86
CA GLU A 168 -9.45 8.89 1.17
C GLU A 168 -10.75 9.52 1.66
N ILE A 169 -11.81 8.74 1.88
CA ILE A 169 -13.08 9.31 2.37
C ILE A 169 -12.97 9.85 3.80
N VAL A 170 -12.00 9.37 4.59
CA VAL A 170 -11.72 9.93 5.92
C VAL A 170 -10.82 11.15 5.80
N GLN A 171 -9.80 11.08 4.94
CA GLN A 171 -8.82 12.14 4.77
C GLN A 171 -9.44 13.38 4.11
N LEU A 172 -10.21 13.17 3.05
CA LEU A 172 -10.76 14.22 2.18
C LEU A 172 -12.29 14.30 2.26
N GLY A 173 -12.96 13.20 2.59
CA GLY A 173 -14.42 13.05 2.45
C GLY A 173 -15.26 13.32 3.70
N THR A 174 -14.71 14.01 4.70
CA THR A 174 -15.37 14.36 5.98
C THR A 174 -15.96 13.18 6.79
N VAL A 175 -15.77 11.93 6.35
CA VAL A 175 -16.29 10.74 7.06
C VAL A 175 -15.45 10.49 8.31
N PRO A 176 -16.06 10.40 9.51
CA PRO A 176 -15.34 10.06 10.73
C PRO A 176 -14.71 8.66 10.65
N ARG A 177 -13.52 8.50 11.24
CA ARG A 177 -12.82 7.19 11.32
C ARG A 177 -13.68 6.07 11.91
N LEU A 178 -14.56 6.42 12.86
CA LEU A 178 -15.43 5.47 13.56
C LEU A 178 -16.53 4.89 12.66
N GLU A 179 -16.87 5.54 11.56
CA GLU A 179 -17.89 5.07 10.62
C GLU A 179 -17.31 4.09 9.59
N ILE A 180 -15.98 3.93 9.54
CA ILE A 180 -15.35 2.98 8.63
C ILE A 180 -15.57 1.55 9.14
N PRO A 181 -16.13 0.64 8.32
CA PRO A 181 -16.39 -0.74 8.73
C PRO A 181 -15.17 -1.42 9.33
N THR A 182 -15.37 -2.18 10.41
CA THR A 182 -14.30 -2.87 11.16
C THR A 182 -14.30 -4.38 11.00
N THR A 183 -15.17 -4.91 10.15
CA THR A 183 -15.40 -6.34 9.97
C THR A 183 -14.55 -6.95 8.85
N THR A 184 -14.49 -8.27 8.82
CA THR A 184 -13.95 -9.06 7.71
C THR A 184 -15.10 -9.71 6.94
N TYR A 185 -14.88 -10.03 5.66
CA TYR A 185 -15.97 -10.48 4.80
C TYR A 185 -15.70 -11.89 4.28
N GLY A 186 -16.66 -12.79 4.44
CA GLY A 186 -16.55 -14.16 3.94
C GLY A 186 -16.91 -14.30 2.46
N LYS A 187 -17.61 -13.31 1.88
CA LYS A 187 -18.06 -13.31 0.49
C LYS A 187 -17.75 -11.97 -0.19
N PRO A 188 -17.40 -11.97 -1.48
CA PRO A 188 -17.25 -10.74 -2.24
C PRO A 188 -18.51 -9.86 -2.24
N SER A 189 -19.71 -10.44 -2.36
CA SER A 189 -20.97 -9.68 -2.36
C SER A 189 -21.13 -8.82 -1.10
N THR A 190 -20.92 -9.41 0.08
CA THR A 190 -21.01 -8.68 1.36
C THR A 190 -19.95 -7.59 1.51
N TYR A 191 -18.80 -7.74 0.85
CA TYR A 191 -17.77 -6.71 0.84
C TYR A 191 -18.15 -5.55 -0.09
N PHE A 192 -18.67 -5.85 -1.28
CA PHE A 192 -19.14 -4.83 -2.21
C PHE A 192 -20.36 -4.07 -1.67
N GLU A 193 -21.29 -4.74 -1.00
CA GLU A 193 -22.40 -4.10 -0.29
C GLU A 193 -21.87 -3.10 0.75
N ALA A 194 -20.90 -3.49 1.58
CA ALA A 194 -20.30 -2.59 2.56
C ALA A 194 -19.55 -1.40 1.92
N LEU A 195 -18.93 -1.59 0.75
CA LEU A 195 -18.32 -0.48 0.00
C LEU A 195 -19.37 0.48 -0.57
N ALA A 196 -20.48 -0.04 -1.09
CA ALA A 196 -21.59 0.78 -1.58
C ALA A 196 -22.22 1.60 -0.45
N GLU A 197 -22.49 0.98 0.71
CA GLU A 197 -22.96 1.68 1.90
C GLU A 197 -22.00 2.79 2.32
N LEU A 198 -20.70 2.51 2.30
CA LEU A 198 -19.67 3.49 2.64
C LEU A 198 -19.64 4.69 1.67
N HIS A 199 -19.89 4.45 0.38
CA HIS A 199 -20.03 5.53 -0.61
C HIS A 199 -21.27 6.39 -0.37
N LEU A 200 -22.36 5.81 0.13
CA LEU A 200 -23.56 6.55 0.54
C LEU A 200 -23.31 7.38 1.79
N ILE A 201 -22.66 6.82 2.81
CA ILE A 201 -22.24 7.55 4.02
C ILE A 201 -21.40 8.77 3.64
N HIS A 202 -20.39 8.56 2.77
CA HIS A 202 -19.58 9.64 2.24
C HIS A 202 -20.41 10.69 1.48
N LEU A 203 -21.48 10.32 0.78
CA LEU A 203 -22.29 11.30 0.07
C LEU A 203 -23.08 12.17 1.05
N ILE A 204 -23.59 11.53 2.10
CA ILE A 204 -24.37 12.19 3.15
C ILE A 204 -23.48 13.14 3.97
N SER A 205 -22.23 12.75 4.26
CA SER A 205 -21.28 13.60 4.98
C SER A 205 -20.91 14.87 4.22
N GLN A 206 -21.04 14.87 2.89
CA GLN A 206 -20.79 16.01 2.00
C GLN A 206 -22.00 16.95 1.83
N ARG A 207 -23.12 16.72 2.53
CA ARG A 207 -24.37 17.49 2.36
C ARG A 207 -24.21 19.02 2.51
N ASN A 208 -23.23 19.47 3.29
CA ASN A 208 -22.97 20.89 3.56
C ASN A 208 -21.75 21.45 2.79
N GLU A 209 -21.23 20.73 1.79
CA GLU A 209 -20.17 21.28 0.95
C GLU A 209 -20.70 22.46 0.14
N ALA A 210 -20.07 23.63 0.31
CA ALA A 210 -20.56 24.92 -0.14
C ALA A 210 -20.63 25.10 -1.67
N ASP A 211 -20.10 24.15 -2.44
CA ASP A 211 -19.91 24.27 -3.90
C ASP A 211 -20.59 23.16 -4.73
N ILE A 212 -21.47 22.35 -4.11
CA ILE A 212 -22.20 21.29 -4.82
C ILE A 212 -23.54 21.81 -5.33
N SER A 213 -23.66 21.96 -6.66
CA SER A 213 -24.97 22.20 -7.30
C SER A 213 -25.89 20.97 -7.18
N ALA A 214 -27.20 21.18 -7.25
CA ALA A 214 -28.17 20.07 -7.21
C ALA A 214 -27.96 19.03 -8.34
N ASP A 215 -27.46 19.45 -9.51
CA ASP A 215 -27.16 18.53 -10.61
C ASP A 215 -25.89 17.70 -10.33
N ASP A 216 -24.85 18.33 -9.78
CA ASP A 216 -23.62 17.63 -9.37
C ASP A 216 -23.91 16.60 -8.26
N PHE A 217 -24.76 16.95 -7.29
CA PHE A 217 -25.21 16.01 -6.26
C PHE A 217 -25.96 14.82 -6.86
N ARG A 218 -26.90 15.05 -7.80
CA ARG A 218 -27.63 13.97 -8.48
C ARG A 218 -26.71 13.06 -9.29
N ARG A 219 -25.73 13.62 -10.01
CA ARG A 219 -24.74 12.83 -10.75
C ARG A 219 -23.89 11.97 -9.80
N LYS A 220 -23.38 12.57 -8.71
CA LYS A 220 -22.61 11.85 -7.67
C LYS A 220 -23.45 10.76 -7.01
N PHE A 221 -24.73 11.02 -6.75
CA PHE A 221 -25.67 10.03 -6.22
C PHE A 221 -25.86 8.86 -7.18
N VAL A 222 -26.21 9.12 -8.44
CA VAL A 222 -26.42 8.08 -9.46
C VAL A 222 -25.16 7.25 -9.67
N ALA A 223 -23.98 7.90 -9.78
CA ALA A 223 -22.71 7.20 -9.96
C ALA A 223 -22.39 6.22 -8.81
N ARG A 224 -22.77 6.55 -7.57
CA ARG A 224 -22.52 5.71 -6.39
C ARG A 224 -23.55 4.59 -6.22
N PHE A 225 -24.72 4.68 -6.87
CA PHE A 225 -25.73 3.61 -6.91
C PHE A 225 -25.53 2.60 -8.04
N LEU A 226 -24.69 2.91 -9.04
CA LEU A 226 -24.39 2.05 -10.19
C LEU A 226 -23.09 1.25 -10.04
N LEU A 227 -22.38 1.42 -8.92
CA LEU A 227 -21.23 0.61 -8.50
C LEU A 227 -21.69 -0.66 -7.81
#